data_AF-A0A422MDG5-F1
#
_entry.id   AF-A0A422MDG5-F1
#
_cell.length_a   1.000
_cell.length_b   1.000
_cell.length_c   1.000
_cell.angle_alpha   90.00
_cell.angle_beta   90.00
_cell.angle_gamma   90.00
#
_symmetry.space_group_name_H-M   'P 1'
#
loop_
_entity.id
_entity.type
_entity.pdbx_description
1 polymer ?
#
loop_
_entity_poly.entity_id
_entity_poly.type
_entity_poly.pdbx_seq_one_letter_code
_entity_poly.pdbx_strand_id
1 'polypeptide(L)'
;MATAVGYDWWHRSRGGPNRFQLLSQREMFDQVSRHGSEVGGYIWNKAFSRDALTAGNIRYDEQLRIAEDYYFTADFVAHTPGKYAYNPTILYTKVNRPNSTMHNFSWADRRQEDQIFERIHRMRQLIQ
;
A
#
# COMPACT_ATOMS: atom_id res chain seq x y z
N MET A 1 9.48 -8.54 6.42
CA MET A 1 9.28 -7.20 7.00
C MET A 1 9.33 -6.15 5.90
N ALA A 2 8.46 -5.15 5.97
CA ALA A 2 8.54 -3.94 5.15
C ALA A 2 8.66 -2.70 6.03
N THR A 3 9.20 -1.63 5.46
CA THR A 3 9.29 -0.30 6.06
C THR A 3 8.61 0.71 5.17
N ALA A 4 7.82 1.62 5.73
CA ALA A 4 7.20 2.73 5.01
C ALA A 4 7.55 4.08 5.64
N VAL A 5 7.57 5.12 4.83
CA VAL A 5 7.74 6.51 5.29
C VAL A 5 6.55 7.37 4.87
N GLY A 6 6.30 8.47 5.55
CA GLY A 6 5.20 9.40 5.24
C GLY A 6 5.35 10.00 3.85
N TYR A 7 4.22 10.38 3.25
CA TYR A 7 4.17 11.11 1.98
C TYR A 7 3.10 12.20 2.04
N ASP A 8 3.29 13.29 1.29
CA ASP A 8 2.24 14.28 1.07
C ASP A 8 1.47 13.99 -0.22
N TRP A 9 0.15 14.08 -0.12
CA TRP A 9 -0.78 14.06 -1.24
C TRP A 9 -1.89 15.07 -0.96
N TRP A 10 -1.88 16.19 -1.69
CA TRP A 10 -2.85 17.29 -1.53
C TRP A 10 -2.93 17.86 -0.10
N HIS A 11 -1.81 17.94 0.62
CA HIS A 11 -1.74 18.47 1.99
C HIS A 11 -2.65 17.75 3.00
N ARG A 12 -3.04 16.51 2.69
CA ARG A 12 -3.87 15.69 3.57
C ARG A 12 -3.05 15.10 4.72
N SER A 13 -1.77 14.87 4.49
CA SER A 13 -0.85 14.36 5.49
C SER A 13 -0.27 15.52 6.29
N ARG A 14 -0.52 15.56 7.60
CA ARG A 14 0.14 16.55 8.49
C ARG A 14 1.60 16.21 8.77
N GLY A 15 2.04 15.03 8.32
CA GLY A 15 3.32 14.44 8.70
C GLY A 15 3.36 14.14 10.20
N GLY A 16 4.43 13.49 10.61
CA GLY A 16 4.68 13.24 12.03
C GLY A 16 6.17 13.29 12.35
N PRO A 17 6.51 13.11 13.64
CA PRO A 17 7.89 13.16 14.09
C PRO A 17 8.75 12.12 13.36
N ASN A 18 10.03 12.42 13.16
CA ASN A 18 11.01 11.51 12.56
C ASN A 18 11.38 10.39 13.53
N ARG A 19 10.45 9.45 13.69
CA ARG A 19 10.57 8.31 14.58
C ARG A 19 9.85 7.12 13.99
N PHE A 20 10.56 6.01 13.85
CA PHE A 20 9.94 4.75 13.48
C PHE A 20 8.99 4.27 14.57
N GLN A 21 7.80 3.90 14.12
CA GLN A 21 6.76 3.21 14.87
C GLN A 21 6.70 1.78 14.39
N LEU A 22 6.47 0.84 15.30
CA LEU A 22 6.28 -0.57 14.94
C LEU A 22 4.80 -0.89 14.93
N LEU A 23 4.27 -1.18 13.74
CA LEU A 23 2.91 -1.65 13.55
C LEU A 23 2.89 -3.19 13.61
N SER A 24 1.84 -3.75 14.19
CA SER A 24 1.48 -5.16 13.99
C SER A 24 1.10 -5.41 12.53
N GLN A 25 1.10 -6.68 12.13
CA GLN A 25 0.60 -7.08 10.81
C GLN A 25 -0.83 -6.60 10.57
N ARG A 26 -1.72 -6.71 11.58
CA ARG A 26 -3.10 -6.23 11.49
C ARG A 26 -3.20 -4.73 11.30
N GLU A 27 -2.49 -3.95 12.10
CA GLU A 27 -2.46 -2.48 11.97
C GLU A 27 -1.89 -2.05 10.62
N MET A 28 -0.81 -2.69 10.17
CA MET A 28 -0.25 -2.41 8.85
C MET A 28 -1.24 -2.79 7.75
N PHE A 29 -1.93 -3.93 7.87
CA PHE A 29 -2.91 -4.38 6.89
C PHE A 29 -4.08 -3.40 6.76
N ASP A 30 -4.64 -2.97 7.89
CA ASP A 30 -5.72 -1.98 7.94
C ASP A 30 -5.32 -0.67 7.25
N GLN A 31 -4.05 -0.27 7.33
CA GLN A 31 -3.53 0.89 6.60
C GLN A 31 -3.43 0.60 5.09
N VAL A 32 -2.78 -0.50 4.68
CA VAL A 32 -2.54 -0.77 3.25
C VAL A 32 -3.81 -1.12 2.48
N SER A 33 -4.84 -1.63 3.16
CA SER A 33 -6.14 -1.96 2.57
C SER A 33 -7.10 -0.78 2.44
N ARG A 34 -6.68 0.46 2.77
CA ARG A 34 -7.55 1.64 2.77
C ARG A 34 -7.00 2.75 1.88
N HIS A 35 -7.87 3.32 1.05
CA HIS A 35 -7.55 4.50 0.26
C HIS A 35 -7.14 5.69 1.14
N GLY A 36 -6.07 6.38 0.72
CA GLY A 36 -5.65 7.64 1.33
C GLY A 36 -5.21 7.53 2.78
N SER A 37 -4.95 6.33 3.30
CA SER A 37 -4.27 6.17 4.59
C SER A 37 -2.80 6.61 4.48
N GLU A 38 -2.15 6.79 5.62
CA GLU A 38 -0.75 7.26 5.64
C GLU A 38 0.23 6.25 5.03
N VAL A 39 -0.15 4.98 4.96
CA VAL A 39 0.65 3.92 4.32
C VAL A 39 0.04 3.44 2.99
N GLY A 40 -1.24 3.67 2.75
CA GLY A 40 -2.06 3.01 1.73
C GLY A 40 -1.48 3.01 0.32
N GLY A 41 -1.58 1.86 -0.37
CA GLY A 41 -1.46 1.64 -1.82
C GLY A 41 -0.13 1.89 -2.50
N TYR A 42 0.63 2.84 -1.99
CA TYR A 42 1.77 3.39 -2.66
C TYR A 42 3.03 2.57 -2.40
N ILE A 43 3.66 2.07 -3.46
CA ILE A 43 4.91 1.33 -3.33
C ILE A 43 6.15 2.23 -3.17
N TRP A 44 6.13 3.42 -3.76
CA TRP A 44 7.27 4.33 -3.91
C TRP A 44 7.86 4.87 -2.61
N ASN A 45 7.11 4.83 -1.51
CA ASN A 45 7.55 5.24 -0.17
C ASN A 45 7.86 4.04 0.75
N LYS A 46 8.13 2.85 0.18
CA LYS A 46 8.33 1.62 0.95
C LYS A 46 9.57 0.84 0.53
N ALA A 47 10.11 0.10 1.49
CA ALA A 47 11.11 -0.93 1.27
C ALA A 47 10.56 -2.29 1.72
N PHE A 48 10.80 -3.33 0.91
CA PHE A 48 10.34 -4.70 1.16
C PHE A 48 11.52 -5.64 1.32
N SER A 49 11.41 -6.59 2.25
CA SER A 49 12.38 -7.68 2.36
C SER A 49 12.30 -8.58 1.12
N ARG A 50 13.43 -8.70 0.41
CA ARG A 50 13.57 -9.58 -0.76
C ARG A 50 13.33 -11.05 -0.42
N ASP A 51 13.83 -11.50 0.74
CA ASP A 51 13.66 -12.89 1.18
C ASP A 51 12.18 -13.20 1.44
N ALA A 52 11.45 -12.25 2.05
CA ALA A 52 10.02 -12.40 2.27
C ALA A 52 9.22 -12.43 0.95
N LEU A 53 9.57 -11.59 -0.03
CA LEU A 53 9.00 -11.64 -1.38
C LEU A 53 9.23 -13.00 -2.04
N THR A 54 10.45 -13.52 -1.94
CA THR A 54 10.85 -14.80 -2.56
C THR A 54 10.14 -15.98 -1.89
N ALA A 55 10.13 -16.03 -0.56
CA ALA A 55 9.51 -17.10 0.21
C ALA A 55 7.98 -17.14 0.03
N GLY A 56 7.33 -15.98 -0.06
CA GLY A 56 5.89 -15.88 -0.28
C GLY A 56 5.46 -15.97 -1.75
N ASN A 57 6.42 -16.05 -2.69
CA ASN A 57 6.17 -15.91 -4.13
C ASN A 57 5.29 -14.69 -4.49
N ILE A 58 5.52 -13.57 -3.80
CA ILE A 58 4.73 -12.35 -3.95
C ILE A 58 5.29 -11.57 -5.15
N ARG A 59 4.42 -11.29 -6.13
CA ARG A 59 4.76 -10.61 -7.38
C ARG A 59 3.66 -9.63 -7.76
N TYR A 60 3.99 -8.69 -8.62
CA TYR A 60 2.97 -7.87 -9.27
C TYR A 60 2.05 -8.74 -10.11
N ASP A 61 0.74 -8.47 -10.01
CA ASP A 61 -0.25 -9.01 -10.93
C ASP A 61 -0.29 -8.09 -12.16
N GLU A 62 0.52 -8.43 -13.17
CA GLU A 62 0.68 -7.64 -14.40
C GLU A 62 -0.57 -7.64 -15.30
N GLN A 63 -1.62 -8.40 -14.93
CA GLN A 63 -2.92 -8.37 -15.61
C GLN A 63 -3.82 -7.22 -15.11
N LEU A 64 -3.49 -6.63 -13.95
CA LEU A 64 -4.22 -5.50 -13.40
C LEU A 64 -3.77 -4.21 -14.09
N ARG A 65 -4.74 -3.39 -14.52
CA ARG A 65 -4.46 -2.11 -15.16
C ARG A 65 -4.34 -0.97 -14.17
N ILE A 66 -4.97 -1.13 -13.01
CA ILE A 66 -5.00 -0.18 -11.91
C ILE A 66 -4.99 -0.93 -10.58
N ALA A 67 -4.63 -0.23 -9.51
CA ALA A 67 -4.64 -0.73 -8.13
C ALA A 67 -3.79 -1.99 -7.90
N GLU A 68 -2.86 -2.28 -8.82
CA GLU A 68 -1.86 -3.34 -8.72
C GLU A 68 -0.89 -3.08 -7.55
N ASP A 69 -0.60 -1.83 -7.26
CA ASP A 69 0.24 -1.38 -6.15
C ASP A 69 -0.43 -1.61 -4.78
N TYR A 70 -1.74 -1.32 -4.69
CA TYR A 70 -2.60 -1.69 -3.56
C TYR A 70 -2.62 -3.20 -3.35
N TYR A 71 -2.87 -3.96 -4.42
CA TYR A 71 -2.92 -5.42 -4.34
C TYR A 71 -1.58 -5.99 -3.88
N PHE A 72 -0.47 -5.60 -4.52
CA PHE A 72 0.88 -6.06 -4.17
C PHE A 72 1.22 -5.78 -2.70
N THR A 73 0.96 -4.55 -2.23
CA THR A 73 1.30 -4.16 -0.86
C THR A 73 0.45 -4.92 0.16
N ALA A 74 -0.84 -5.09 -0.10
CA ALA A 74 -1.74 -5.87 0.75
C ALA A 74 -1.37 -7.36 0.76
N ASP A 75 -1.04 -7.92 -0.40
CA ASP A 75 -0.63 -9.32 -0.56
C ASP A 75 0.67 -9.61 0.23
N PHE A 76 1.64 -8.69 0.14
CA PHE A 76 2.85 -8.77 0.96
C PHE A 76 2.53 -8.78 2.45
N VAL A 77 1.68 -7.86 2.91
CA VAL A 77 1.37 -7.74 4.34
C VAL A 77 0.58 -8.95 4.84
N ALA A 78 -0.38 -9.45 4.06
CA ALA A 78 -1.17 -10.62 4.41
C ALA A 78 -0.32 -11.90 4.55
N HIS A 79 0.67 -12.08 3.68
CA HIS A 79 1.49 -13.29 3.64
C HIS A 79 2.81 -13.23 4.42
N THR A 80 3.14 -12.09 5.02
CA THR A 80 4.39 -11.95 5.80
C THR A 80 4.10 -11.57 7.25
N PRO A 81 3.93 -12.55 8.16
CA PRO A 81 3.70 -12.27 9.57
C PRO A 81 4.86 -11.48 10.21
N GLY A 82 4.52 -10.60 11.15
CA GLY A 82 5.51 -9.90 11.96
C GLY A 82 5.18 -8.43 12.22
N LYS A 83 6.23 -7.69 12.59
CA LYS A 83 6.17 -6.24 12.83
C LYS A 83 6.64 -5.48 11.60
N TYR A 84 6.08 -4.29 11.42
CA TYR A 84 6.36 -3.40 10.30
C TYR A 84 6.80 -2.04 10.81
N ALA A 85 7.82 -1.46 10.18
CA ALA A 85 8.27 -0.14 10.56
C ALA A 85 7.57 0.93 9.72
N TYR A 86 7.06 1.96 10.38
CA TYR A 86 6.47 3.13 9.72
C TYR A 86 7.05 4.41 10.34
N ASN A 87 7.57 5.30 9.50
CA ASN A 87 8.02 6.62 9.94
C ASN A 87 7.11 7.69 9.34
N PRO A 88 6.35 8.45 10.14
CA PRO A 88 5.39 9.42 9.63
C PRO A 88 6.03 10.70 9.07
N THR A 89 7.36 10.85 9.13
CA THR A 89 8.04 11.94 8.44
C THR A 89 7.80 11.86 6.94
N ILE A 90 7.37 12.99 6.37
CA ILE A 90 7.16 13.13 4.94
C ILE A 90 8.52 13.24 4.26
N LEU A 91 8.90 12.18 3.55
CA LEU A 91 10.13 12.17 2.73
C LEU A 91 9.84 12.22 1.24
N TYR A 92 8.56 12.15 0.87
CA TYR A 92 8.09 12.00 -0.50
C TYR A 92 6.83 12.84 -0.75
N THR A 93 6.73 13.43 -1.94
CA THR A 93 5.57 14.24 -2.35
C THR A 93 4.96 13.68 -3.63
N LYS A 94 3.67 13.35 -3.59
CA LYS A 94 2.97 12.82 -4.77
C LYS A 94 2.63 13.95 -5.72
N VAL A 95 3.24 13.92 -6.90
CA VAL A 95 2.95 14.87 -7.98
C VAL A 95 1.82 14.34 -8.84
N ASN A 96 0.68 15.03 -8.89
CA ASN A 96 -0.39 14.75 -9.85
C ASN A 96 -0.25 15.71 -11.02
N ARG A 97 -0.21 15.17 -12.24
CA ARG A 97 -0.22 15.96 -13.47
C ARG A 97 -1.61 15.83 -14.13
N PRO A 98 -2.09 16.84 -14.87
CA PRO A 98 -3.40 16.77 -15.53
C PRO A 98 -3.58 15.54 -16.44
N ASN A 99 -2.49 15.02 -16.99
CA ASN A 99 -2.45 13.83 -17.84
C ASN A 99 -2.05 12.54 -17.10
N SER A 100 -2.03 12.53 -15.76
CA SER A 100 -1.80 11.31 -15.00
C SER A 100 -2.94 10.30 -15.23
N THR A 101 -2.60 9.01 -15.29
CA THR A 101 -3.53 7.90 -15.59
C THR A 101 -4.82 7.95 -14.76
N MET A 102 -4.73 8.34 -13.49
CA MET A 102 -5.87 8.49 -12.58
C MET A 102 -6.96 9.45 -13.08
N HIS A 103 -6.60 10.48 -13.87
CA HIS A 103 -7.58 11.42 -14.41
C HIS A 103 -8.40 10.84 -15.57
N ASN A 104 -7.95 9.74 -16.17
CA ASN A 104 -8.58 9.08 -17.32
C ASN A 104 -9.24 7.74 -16.95
N PHE A 105 -9.50 7.48 -15.66
CA PHE A 105 -10.15 6.25 -15.23
C PHE A 105 -11.56 6.14 -15.81
N SER A 106 -11.77 5.08 -16.58
CA SER A 106 -13.07 4.69 -17.12
C SER A 106 -13.95 4.08 -16.02
N TRP A 107 -15.21 3.80 -16.37
CA TRP A 107 -16.09 3.01 -15.50
C TRP A 107 -15.61 1.55 -15.34
N ALA A 108 -14.95 1.00 -16.35
CA ALA A 108 -14.37 -0.34 -16.26
C ALA A 108 -13.21 -0.38 -15.28
N ASP A 109 -12.37 0.65 -15.30
CA ASP A 109 -11.26 0.82 -14.34
C ASP A 109 -11.82 0.87 -12.91
N ARG A 110 -12.79 1.75 -12.62
CA ARG A 110 -13.42 1.81 -11.29
C ARG A 110 -13.97 0.46 -10.80
N ARG A 111 -14.63 -0.31 -11.68
CA ARG A 111 -15.12 -1.65 -11.32
C ARG A 111 -13.98 -2.64 -11.02
N GLN A 112 -12.86 -2.55 -11.74
CA GLN A 112 -11.67 -3.35 -11.44
C GLN A 112 -11.10 -2.96 -10.07
N GLU A 113 -11.04 -1.66 -9.74
CA GLU A 113 -10.63 -1.18 -8.42
C GLU A 113 -11.48 -1.81 -7.32
N ASP A 114 -12.81 -1.71 -7.41
CA ASP A 114 -13.74 -2.29 -6.44
C ASP A 114 -13.50 -3.80 -6.25
N GLN A 115 -13.32 -4.54 -7.36
CA GLN A 115 -13.04 -5.98 -7.32
C GLN A 115 -11.70 -6.29 -6.65
N ILE A 116 -10.68 -5.45 -6.85
CA ILE A 116 -9.37 -5.59 -6.21
C ILE A 116 -9.50 -5.33 -4.71
N PHE A 117 -10.22 -4.29 -4.29
CA PHE A 117 -10.44 -4.01 -2.87
C PHE A 117 -11.23 -5.12 -2.18
N GLU A 118 -12.22 -5.72 -2.84
CA GLU A 118 -12.89 -6.92 -2.36
C GLU A 118 -11.92 -8.11 -2.16
N ARG A 119 -11.00 -8.33 -3.11
CA ARG A 119 -9.93 -9.35 -2.96
C ARG A 119 -9.02 -9.03 -1.77
N ILE A 120 -8.60 -7.78 -1.64
CA ILE A 120 -7.77 -7.32 -0.53
C ILE A 120 -8.50 -7.54 0.80
N HIS A 121 -9.74 -7.12 0.95
CA HIS A 121 -10.49 -7.29 2.19
C HIS A 121 -10.65 -8.75 2.59
N ARG A 122 -10.81 -9.67 1.63
CA ARG A 122 -10.79 -11.11 1.90
C ARG A 122 -9.47 -11.61 2.46
N MET A 123 -8.33 -11.02 2.09
CA MET A 123 -7.01 -11.41 2.63
C MET A 123 -6.88 -11.15 4.13
N ARG A 124 -7.73 -10.32 4.73
CA ARG A 124 -7.76 -10.09 6.19
C ARG A 124 -7.86 -11.40 6.97
N GLN A 125 -8.52 -12.42 6.41
CA GLN A 125 -8.67 -13.74 7.03
C GLN A 125 -7.36 -14.51 7.20
N LEU A 126 -6.29 -14.12 6.47
CA LEU A 126 -4.96 -14.73 6.55
C LEU A 126 -4.14 -14.19 7.73
N ILE A 127 -4.64 -13.14 8.40
CA ILE A 127 -3.93 -12.41 9.46
C ILE A 127 -4.48 -12.84 10.81
N GLN A 128 -3.58 -13.30 11.69
CA GLN A 128 -3.90 -13.76 13.04
C GLN A 128 -4.25 -12.60 13.98
#